data_AF-A0A967H057-F1
#
_entry.id   AF-A0A967H057-F1
#
_cell.length_a   1.000
_cell.length_b   1.000
_cell.length_c   1.000
_cell.angle_alpha   90.00
_cell.angle_beta   90.00
_cell.angle_gamma   90.00
#
_symmetry.space_group_name_H-M   'P 1'
#
loop_
_entity.id
_entity.type
_entity.pdbx_description
1 polymer ?
#
loop_
_entity_poly.entity_id
_entity_poly.type
_entity_poly.pdbx_seq_one_letter_code
_entity_poly.pdbx_strand_id
1 'polypeptide(L)'
;MVAISVSAEAKISIGLSTSVLSSKPTNASIAKLEKELSKTAGDSVEIRLFNDEASVANWLLRFQQIDGAIVSANFVKQQPAGALAHLADLHFSQTSKQRLAVTTRLNLIGNQKDQLTKAFLSLSKSAGGLDALNNLALAGATAPGGKLVRKVAKKTTPATTKPAVTKPDKPAPKVKKAVKLPTEEKKAEEKPAAKVIPQPKPAPA
;
A
#
# COMPACT_ATOMS: atom_id res chain seq x y z
N MET A 1 -1.27 -30.02 38.13
CA MET A 1 -0.43 -29.23 37.21
C MET A 1 -1.31 -28.74 36.08
N VAL A 2 -1.21 -27.47 35.68
CA VAL A 2 -1.79 -26.98 34.42
C VAL A 2 -0.67 -26.93 33.39
N ALA A 3 -0.72 -27.79 32.39
CA ALA A 3 0.20 -27.71 31.26
C ALA A 3 -0.25 -26.54 30.38
N ILE A 4 0.41 -25.38 30.52
CA ILE A 4 0.23 -24.26 29.61
C ILE A 4 0.87 -24.68 28.29
N SER A 5 0.08 -25.29 27.41
CA SER A 5 0.52 -25.70 26.09
C SER A 5 0.78 -24.43 25.29
N VAL A 6 2.07 -24.08 25.14
CA VAL A 6 2.49 -22.92 24.36
C VAL A 6 2.29 -23.27 22.89
N SER A 7 1.14 -22.87 22.34
CA SER A 7 0.86 -23.01 20.92
C SER A 7 1.99 -22.36 20.13
N ALA A 8 2.74 -23.16 19.38
CA ALA A 8 3.70 -22.65 18.42
C ALA A 8 2.92 -22.01 17.26
N GLU A 9 2.62 -20.71 17.36
CA GLU A 9 2.10 -19.93 16.25
C GLU A 9 3.01 -20.12 15.05
N ALA A 10 2.49 -20.75 13.99
CA ALA A 10 3.23 -20.87 12.76
C ALA A 10 3.45 -19.45 12.19
N LYS A 11 4.69 -19.16 11.81
CA LYS A 11 5.09 -17.85 11.33
C LYS A 11 5.37 -17.91 9.84
N ILE A 12 4.56 -17.20 9.05
CA ILE A 12 4.71 -17.11 7.61
C ILE A 12 5.54 -15.87 7.27
N SER A 13 6.65 -16.06 6.58
CA SER A 13 7.54 -14.97 6.14
C SER A 13 7.31 -14.66 4.66
N ILE A 14 7.03 -13.40 4.33
CA ILE A 14 6.74 -12.94 2.96
C ILE A 14 7.80 -11.92 2.53
N GLY A 15 8.48 -12.15 1.41
CA GLY A 15 9.38 -11.16 0.81
C GLY A 15 8.62 -10.13 -0.02
N LEU A 16 8.84 -8.84 0.21
CA LEU A 16 8.32 -7.74 -0.61
C LEU A 16 9.49 -7.00 -1.26
N SER A 17 9.59 -7.05 -2.59
CA SER A 17 10.57 -6.22 -3.29
C SER A 17 10.12 -4.76 -3.28
N THR A 18 11.04 -3.86 -2.93
CA THR A 18 10.77 -2.41 -2.93
C THR A 18 10.88 -1.81 -4.33
N SER A 19 11.66 -2.41 -5.24
CA SER A 19 11.79 -2.00 -6.64
C SER A 19 10.47 -2.06 -7.44
N VAL A 20 9.53 -2.93 -7.06
CA VAL A 20 8.25 -3.10 -7.79
C VAL A 20 7.13 -2.18 -7.29
N LEU A 21 7.34 -1.45 -6.19
CA LEU A 21 6.36 -0.54 -5.60
C LEU A 21 6.48 0.87 -6.20
N SER A 22 5.33 1.52 -6.44
CA SER A 22 5.29 2.92 -6.91
C SER A 22 5.66 3.96 -5.84
N SER A 23 5.81 3.53 -4.59
CA SER A 23 6.21 4.36 -3.45
C SER A 23 7.05 3.56 -2.46
N LYS A 24 8.07 4.17 -1.87
CA LYS A 24 8.92 3.50 -0.88
C LYS A 24 8.10 3.17 0.38
N PRO A 25 8.02 1.90 0.81
CA PRO A 25 7.24 1.54 1.99
C PRO A 25 7.86 2.10 3.27
N THR A 26 7.01 2.37 4.25
CA THR A 26 7.40 2.74 5.62
C THR A 26 7.13 1.58 6.58
N ASN A 27 7.89 1.50 7.67
CA ASN A 27 7.67 0.46 8.70
C ASN A 27 6.22 0.46 9.22
N ALA A 28 5.58 1.62 9.32
CA ALA A 28 4.16 1.74 9.68
C ALA A 28 3.20 1.16 8.62
N SER A 29 3.48 1.35 7.34
CA SER A 29 2.68 0.73 6.25
C SER A 29 2.84 -0.79 6.20
N ILE A 30 4.03 -1.30 6.52
CA ILE A 30 4.29 -2.75 6.57
C ILE A 30 3.63 -3.38 7.80
N ALA A 31 3.82 -2.80 8.99
CA ALA A 31 3.17 -3.27 10.22
C ALA A 31 1.62 -3.25 10.16
N LYS A 32 1.03 -2.30 9.40
CA LYS A 32 -0.41 -2.34 9.07
C LYS A 32 -0.77 -3.57 8.24
N LEU A 33 -0.01 -3.87 7.17
CA LEU A 33 -0.30 -4.98 6.28
C LEU A 33 -0.07 -6.34 6.96
N GLU A 34 1.01 -6.50 7.71
CA GLU A 34 1.29 -7.66 8.57
C GLU A 34 0.12 -7.93 9.53
N LYS A 35 -0.37 -6.89 10.20
CA LYS A 35 -1.50 -6.98 11.13
C LYS A 35 -2.82 -7.39 10.46
N GLU A 36 -3.15 -6.84 9.29
CA GLU A 36 -4.39 -7.21 8.58
C GLU A 36 -4.31 -8.60 7.92
N LEU A 37 -3.12 -9.03 7.47
CA LEU A 37 -2.89 -10.39 6.98
C LEU A 37 -2.99 -11.43 8.10
N SER A 38 -2.29 -11.21 9.21
CA SER A 38 -2.25 -12.16 10.34
C SER A 38 -3.65 -12.44 10.90
N LYS A 39 -4.47 -11.39 11.04
CA LYS A 39 -5.91 -11.48 11.40
C LYS A 39 -6.74 -12.44 10.55
N THR A 40 -6.39 -12.64 9.27
CA THR A 40 -7.17 -13.50 8.35
C THR A 40 -6.46 -14.83 8.05
N ALA A 41 -5.12 -14.85 8.08
CA ALA A 41 -4.37 -16.08 7.89
C ALA A 41 -4.62 -17.08 9.04
N GLY A 42 -4.73 -16.58 10.28
CA GLY A 42 -4.75 -17.39 11.49
C GLY A 42 -3.35 -17.76 12.01
N ASP A 43 -2.34 -17.49 11.19
CA ASP A 43 -0.90 -17.58 11.48
C ASP A 43 -0.30 -16.17 11.55
N SER A 44 0.86 -16.02 12.20
CA SER A 44 1.59 -14.76 12.31
C SER A 44 2.33 -14.45 11.00
N VAL A 45 2.07 -13.29 10.37
CA VAL A 45 2.64 -12.93 9.06
C VAL A 45 3.68 -11.81 9.20
N GLU A 46 4.93 -12.09 8.84
CA GLU A 46 6.04 -11.13 8.74
C GLU A 46 6.30 -10.76 7.28
N ILE A 47 6.56 -9.47 6.99
CA ILE A 47 6.91 -8.98 5.66
C ILE A 47 8.34 -8.42 5.66
N ARG A 48 9.25 -9.11 4.97
CA ARG A 48 10.64 -8.68 4.80
C ARG A 48 10.80 -7.84 3.55
N LEU A 49 11.36 -6.65 3.70
CA LEU A 49 11.67 -5.76 2.58
C LEU A 49 13.00 -6.16 1.91
N PHE A 50 12.97 -6.24 0.59
CA PHE A 50 14.14 -6.48 -0.27
C PHE A 50 14.33 -5.32 -1.25
N ASN A 51 15.56 -5.09 -1.71
CA ASN A 51 15.85 -4.02 -2.65
C ASN A 51 15.30 -4.33 -4.07
N ASP A 52 15.49 -5.57 -4.50
CA ASP A 52 15.26 -6.05 -5.87
C ASP A 52 14.52 -7.42 -5.88
N GLU A 53 14.17 -7.93 -7.07
CA GLU A 53 13.44 -9.20 -7.20
C GLU A 53 14.35 -10.46 -7.18
N ALA A 54 15.64 -10.32 -7.51
CA ALA A 54 16.58 -11.44 -7.50
C ALA A 54 17.03 -11.81 -6.07
N SER A 55 17.13 -10.83 -5.17
CA SER A 55 17.26 -11.07 -3.73
C SER A 55 16.08 -11.87 -3.19
N VAL A 56 14.84 -11.50 -3.57
CA VAL A 56 13.62 -12.26 -3.22
C VAL A 56 13.68 -13.68 -3.78
N ALA A 57 14.09 -13.86 -5.05
CA ALA A 57 14.24 -15.19 -5.66
C ALA A 57 15.20 -16.09 -4.88
N ASN A 58 16.37 -15.57 -4.50
CA ASN A 58 17.36 -16.33 -3.74
C ASN A 58 16.80 -16.73 -2.36
N TRP A 59 16.12 -15.82 -1.65
CA TRP A 59 15.55 -16.12 -0.33
C TRP A 59 14.37 -17.09 -0.40
N LEU A 60 13.53 -17.00 -1.44
CA LEU A 60 12.34 -17.84 -1.63
C LEU A 60 12.66 -19.24 -2.16
N LEU A 61 13.48 -19.34 -3.21
CA LEU A 61 13.72 -20.60 -3.93
C LEU A 61 15.01 -21.31 -3.50
N ARG A 62 16.10 -20.57 -3.25
CA ARG A 62 17.42 -21.15 -2.99
C ARG A 62 17.68 -21.37 -1.50
N PHE A 63 17.44 -20.36 -0.66
CA PHE A 63 17.67 -20.42 0.78
C PHE A 63 16.43 -20.84 1.58
N GLN A 64 15.24 -20.75 0.97
CA GLN A 64 13.95 -21.12 1.57
C GLN A 64 13.67 -20.46 2.93
N GLN A 65 14.18 -19.23 3.11
CA GLN A 65 14.02 -18.42 4.33
C GLN A 65 12.77 -17.51 4.30
N ILE A 66 12.00 -17.56 3.21
CA ILE A 66 10.65 -16.99 3.09
C ILE A 66 9.73 -18.01 2.40
N ASP A 67 8.44 -17.93 2.73
CA ASP A 67 7.38 -18.82 2.28
C ASP A 67 6.67 -18.25 1.06
N GLY A 68 6.44 -16.94 1.09
CA GLY A 68 5.78 -16.16 0.07
C GLY A 68 6.61 -14.99 -0.45
N ALA A 69 6.15 -14.43 -1.56
CA ALA A 69 6.70 -13.20 -2.13
C ALA A 69 5.65 -12.35 -2.85
N ILE A 70 5.79 -11.04 -2.71
CA ILE A 70 5.08 -10.01 -3.48
C ILE A 70 6.08 -9.43 -4.49
N VAL A 71 5.86 -9.76 -5.75
CA VAL A 71 6.79 -9.61 -6.89
C VAL A 71 6.04 -9.11 -8.13
N SER A 72 6.73 -8.71 -9.18
CA SER A 72 6.11 -8.32 -10.44
C SER A 72 5.45 -9.51 -11.15
N ALA A 73 4.36 -9.26 -11.88
CA ALA A 73 3.74 -10.30 -12.73
C ALA A 73 4.65 -10.78 -13.90
N ASN A 74 5.82 -10.17 -14.10
CA ASN A 74 6.83 -10.61 -15.06
C ASN A 74 7.83 -11.57 -14.42
N PHE A 75 8.27 -11.30 -13.20
CA PHE A 75 9.13 -12.20 -12.41
C PHE A 75 8.60 -13.64 -12.36
N VAL A 76 7.29 -13.80 -12.12
CA VAL A 76 6.63 -15.11 -12.04
C VAL A 76 6.71 -15.89 -13.36
N LYS A 77 6.68 -15.20 -14.51
CA LYS A 77 6.80 -15.81 -15.84
C LYS A 77 8.23 -16.20 -16.21
N GLN A 78 9.22 -15.66 -15.49
CA GLN A 78 10.64 -15.98 -15.66
C GLN A 78 11.07 -17.17 -14.79
N GLN A 79 10.26 -17.57 -13.81
CA GLN A 79 10.54 -18.76 -13.00
C GLN A 79 10.15 -20.05 -13.75
N PRO A 80 10.82 -21.18 -13.48
CA PRO A 80 10.42 -22.48 -14.01
C PRO A 80 8.97 -22.83 -13.65
N ALA A 81 8.27 -23.49 -14.59
CA ALA A 81 6.91 -23.98 -14.34
C ALA A 81 6.88 -24.91 -13.11
N GLY A 82 5.96 -24.66 -12.18
CA GLY A 82 5.85 -25.39 -10.92
C GLY A 82 6.77 -24.91 -9.78
N ALA A 83 7.75 -24.02 -10.02
CA ALA A 83 8.59 -23.49 -8.94
C ALA A 83 7.80 -22.64 -7.93
N LEU A 84 6.79 -21.90 -8.40
CA LEU A 84 5.95 -21.02 -7.60
C LEU A 84 4.46 -21.28 -7.82
N ALA A 85 3.69 -21.16 -6.74
CA ALA A 85 2.23 -21.07 -6.78
C ALA A 85 1.79 -19.59 -6.74
N HIS A 86 1.08 -19.13 -7.77
CA HIS A 86 0.47 -17.79 -7.81
C HIS A 86 -0.86 -17.80 -7.05
N LEU A 87 -0.99 -16.97 -6.01
CA LEU A 87 -2.14 -16.94 -5.10
C LEU A 87 -3.12 -15.79 -5.40
N ALA A 88 -2.61 -14.59 -5.70
CA ALA A 88 -3.42 -13.41 -5.97
C ALA A 88 -2.66 -12.36 -6.81
N ASP A 89 -3.40 -11.57 -7.61
CA ASP A 89 -2.92 -10.34 -8.22
C ASP A 89 -3.24 -9.15 -7.30
N LEU A 90 -2.23 -8.37 -6.89
CA LEU A 90 -2.39 -7.03 -6.31
C LEU A 90 -2.32 -5.97 -7.41
N HIS A 91 -3.20 -4.98 -7.36
CA HIS A 91 -3.35 -3.95 -8.41
C HIS A 91 -3.06 -2.57 -7.83
N PHE A 92 -2.34 -1.74 -8.57
CA PHE A 92 -2.08 -0.35 -8.17
C PHE A 92 -3.35 0.51 -8.18
N SER A 93 -3.34 1.57 -7.36
CA SER A 93 -4.49 2.48 -7.20
C SER A 93 -4.58 3.54 -8.29
N GLN A 94 -3.45 3.86 -8.92
CA GLN A 94 -3.35 4.60 -10.18
C GLN A 94 -3.68 3.68 -11.38
N THR A 95 -3.97 4.27 -12.54
CA THR A 95 -4.41 3.58 -13.78
C THR A 95 -3.32 2.75 -14.48
N SER A 96 -2.32 2.25 -13.75
CA SER A 96 -1.28 1.37 -14.30
C SER A 96 -1.86 0.02 -14.69
N LYS A 97 -1.37 -0.56 -15.80
CA LYS A 97 -1.65 -1.94 -16.19
C LYS A 97 -0.80 -2.96 -15.42
N GLN A 98 0.21 -2.48 -14.67
CA GLN A 98 1.09 -3.32 -13.86
C GLN A 98 0.33 -3.93 -12.67
N ARG A 99 0.72 -5.14 -12.31
CA ARG A 99 0.22 -5.88 -11.15
C ARG A 99 1.41 -6.49 -10.43
N LEU A 100 1.25 -6.68 -9.12
CA LEU A 100 2.15 -7.51 -8.34
C LEU A 100 1.47 -8.87 -8.14
N ALA A 101 2.20 -9.95 -8.35
CA ALA A 101 1.75 -11.29 -8.03
C ALA A 101 2.15 -11.62 -6.58
N VAL A 102 1.19 -12.10 -5.80
CA VAL A 102 1.45 -12.82 -4.55
C VAL A 102 1.76 -14.26 -4.94
N THR A 103 2.95 -14.72 -4.62
CA THR A 103 3.41 -16.08 -4.89
C THR A 103 3.88 -16.77 -3.62
N THR A 104 3.95 -18.10 -3.65
CA THR A 104 4.56 -18.93 -2.59
C THR A 104 5.38 -20.06 -3.21
N ARG A 105 6.28 -20.66 -2.43
CA ARG A 105 6.85 -21.97 -2.75
C ARG A 105 5.71 -22.97 -3.02
N LEU A 106 5.90 -23.92 -3.95
CA LEU A 106 4.88 -24.94 -4.22
C LEU A 106 4.59 -25.80 -2.98
N ASN A 107 5.64 -26.12 -2.21
CA ASN A 107 5.63 -27.06 -1.09
C ASN A 107 5.36 -26.35 0.26
N LEU A 108 4.40 -25.43 0.33
CA LEU A 108 3.90 -24.93 1.62
C LEU A 108 3.20 -26.05 2.38
N ILE A 109 3.35 -26.06 3.70
CA ILE A 109 2.87 -27.16 4.55
C ILE A 109 1.40 -26.93 4.91
N GLY A 110 0.59 -28.00 4.86
CA GLY A 110 -0.82 -27.97 5.25
C GLY A 110 -1.67 -27.01 4.41
N ASN A 111 -2.52 -26.23 5.09
CA ASN A 111 -3.50 -25.33 4.51
C ASN A 111 -3.01 -23.87 4.34
N GLN A 112 -1.74 -23.58 4.65
CA GLN A 112 -1.18 -22.21 4.67
C GLN A 112 -1.36 -21.48 3.34
N LYS A 113 -1.22 -22.19 2.21
CA LYS A 113 -1.46 -21.65 0.86
C LYS A 113 -2.88 -21.10 0.70
N ASP A 114 -3.89 -21.81 1.20
CA ASP A 114 -5.29 -21.40 1.11
C ASP A 114 -5.63 -20.32 2.15
N GLN A 115 -5.02 -20.35 3.34
CA GLN A 115 -5.11 -19.28 4.33
C GLN A 115 -4.55 -17.97 3.78
N LEU A 116 -3.36 -17.98 3.18
CA LEU A 116 -2.76 -16.81 2.52
C LEU A 116 -3.62 -16.32 1.36
N THR A 117 -4.09 -17.22 0.50
CA THR A 117 -4.99 -16.87 -0.61
C THR A 117 -6.25 -16.18 -0.08
N LYS A 118 -6.89 -16.72 0.96
CA LYS A 118 -8.05 -16.11 1.62
C LYS A 118 -7.71 -14.76 2.27
N ALA A 119 -6.54 -14.62 2.90
CA ALA A 119 -6.09 -13.40 3.55
C ALA A 119 -5.85 -12.26 2.55
N PHE A 120 -5.08 -12.47 1.49
CA PHE A 120 -4.88 -11.44 0.46
C PHE A 120 -6.21 -11.05 -0.22
N LEU A 121 -7.12 -12.00 -0.43
CA LEU A 121 -8.46 -11.72 -0.96
C LEU A 121 -9.45 -11.12 0.05
N SER A 122 -9.16 -11.15 1.37
CA SER A 122 -9.96 -10.46 2.39
C SER A 122 -9.58 -8.99 2.52
N LEU A 123 -8.31 -8.63 2.26
CA LEU A 123 -7.82 -7.24 2.34
C LEU A 123 -8.64 -6.28 1.47
N SER A 124 -9.23 -6.77 0.38
CA SER A 124 -10.07 -5.96 -0.52
C SER A 124 -11.55 -5.87 -0.11
N LYS A 125 -11.92 -6.53 0.98
CA LYS A 125 -13.27 -6.62 1.53
C LYS A 125 -13.39 -5.92 2.89
N SER A 126 -12.29 -5.78 3.63
CA SER A 126 -12.23 -5.03 4.89
C SER A 126 -11.73 -3.60 4.69
N ALA A 127 -12.24 -2.66 5.49
CA ALA A 127 -11.77 -1.26 5.45
C ALA A 127 -10.31 -1.13 5.91
N GLY A 128 -9.89 -1.93 6.91
CA GLY A 128 -8.50 -1.97 7.40
C GLY A 128 -7.52 -2.52 6.37
N GLY A 129 -7.89 -3.60 5.66
CA GLY A 129 -7.08 -4.15 4.58
C GLY A 129 -6.97 -3.22 3.38
N LEU A 130 -8.05 -2.49 3.03
CA LEU A 130 -8.01 -1.47 1.99
C LEU A 130 -7.14 -0.27 2.41
N ASP A 131 -7.16 0.17 3.67
CA ASP A 131 -6.20 1.16 4.18
C ASP A 131 -4.77 0.62 4.06
N ALA A 132 -4.46 -0.56 4.60
CA ALA A 132 -3.13 -1.17 4.53
C ALA A 132 -2.58 -1.26 3.09
N LEU A 133 -3.42 -1.67 2.11
CA LEU A 133 -3.05 -1.69 0.70
C LEU A 133 -2.86 -0.28 0.11
N ASN A 134 -3.73 0.69 0.40
CA ASN A 134 -3.58 2.05 -0.11
C ASN A 134 -2.32 2.76 0.44
N ASN A 135 -1.86 2.43 1.66
CA ASN A 135 -0.58 2.90 2.20
C ASN A 135 0.65 2.38 1.41
N LEU A 136 0.47 1.38 0.53
CA LEU A 136 1.46 0.87 -0.43
C LEU A 136 1.11 1.23 -1.90
N ALA A 137 0.23 2.22 -2.10
CA ALA A 137 -0.34 2.61 -3.39
C ALA A 137 -1.13 1.52 -4.14
N LEU A 138 -1.57 0.46 -3.46
CA LEU A 138 -2.38 -0.64 -4.02
C LEU A 138 -3.88 -0.37 -3.76
N ALA A 139 -4.74 -0.61 -4.76
CA ALA A 139 -6.20 -0.46 -4.63
C ALA A 139 -6.93 -1.73 -4.19
N GLY A 140 -6.28 -2.88 -4.22
CA GLY A 140 -6.90 -4.16 -3.92
C GLY A 140 -6.15 -5.35 -4.51
N ALA A 141 -6.75 -6.51 -4.30
CA ALA A 141 -6.29 -7.85 -4.64
C ALA A 141 -7.42 -8.63 -5.33
N THR A 142 -7.07 -9.48 -6.29
CA THR A 142 -7.98 -10.41 -6.94
C THR A 142 -7.36 -11.79 -7.06
N ALA A 143 -8.14 -12.81 -7.40
CA ALA A 143 -7.58 -14.07 -7.87
C ALA A 143 -6.65 -13.82 -9.09
N PRO A 144 -5.68 -14.71 -9.37
CA PRO A 144 -4.74 -14.57 -10.48
C PRO A 144 -5.45 -14.32 -11.82
N GLY A 145 -4.99 -13.33 -12.59
CA GLY A 145 -5.61 -12.93 -13.85
C GLY A 145 -6.90 -12.11 -13.72
N GLY A 146 -7.45 -11.96 -12.52
CA GLY A 146 -8.66 -11.20 -12.23
C GLY A 146 -8.58 -9.71 -12.60
N LYS A 147 -9.69 -8.98 -12.46
CA LYS A 147 -9.74 -7.52 -12.71
C LYS A 147 -10.40 -6.85 -11.52
N LEU A 148 -9.81 -5.79 -10.99
CA LEU A 148 -10.49 -4.98 -9.97
C LEU A 148 -11.74 -4.33 -10.58
N VAL A 149 -12.91 -4.86 -10.21
CA VAL A 149 -14.18 -4.18 -10.44
C VAL A 149 -14.32 -3.08 -9.40
N ARG A 150 -13.66 -1.93 -9.63
CA ARG A 150 -13.97 -0.69 -8.90
C ARG A 150 -15.43 -0.35 -9.20
N LYS A 151 -16.34 -0.74 -8.31
CA LYS A 151 -17.70 -0.21 -8.25
C LYS A 151 -17.57 1.28 -7.95
N VAL A 152 -17.49 2.09 -9.01
CA VAL A 152 -17.60 3.54 -8.89
C VAL A 152 -18.98 3.79 -8.29
N ALA A 153 -19.01 4.18 -7.02
CA ALA A 153 -20.24 4.57 -6.36
C ALA A 153 -20.79 5.78 -7.11
N LYS A 154 -21.75 5.52 -8.01
CA LYS A 154 -22.39 6.54 -8.85
C LYS A 154 -23.02 7.53 -7.88
N LYS A 155 -22.36 8.68 -7.69
CA LYS A 155 -22.69 9.68 -6.68
C LYS A 155 -24.15 10.09 -6.89
N THR A 156 -25.05 9.51 -6.11
CA THR A 156 -26.46 9.85 -6.11
C THR A 156 -26.57 11.26 -5.58
N THR A 157 -26.64 12.21 -6.52
CA THR A 157 -27.12 13.56 -6.23
C THR A 157 -28.38 13.44 -5.38
N PRO A 158 -28.40 14.04 -4.16
CA PRO A 158 -29.62 14.10 -3.38
C PRO A 158 -30.75 14.62 -4.26
N ALA A 159 -31.92 13.97 -4.22
CA ALA A 159 -33.04 14.39 -5.03
C ALA A 159 -33.42 15.81 -4.64
N THR A 160 -33.16 16.79 -5.51
CA THR A 160 -33.54 18.18 -5.30
C THR A 160 -35.06 18.25 -5.36
N THR A 161 -35.70 18.17 -4.19
CA THR A 161 -37.13 18.46 -3.99
C THR A 161 -37.39 19.90 -4.40
N LYS A 162 -37.70 20.09 -5.68
CA LYS A 162 -37.87 21.37 -6.37
C LYS A 162 -39.08 22.11 -5.78
N PRO A 163 -38.88 23.19 -5.00
CA PRO A 163 -40.00 24.02 -4.56
C PRO A 163 -40.51 24.79 -5.77
N ALA A 164 -41.82 24.72 -6.03
CA ALA A 164 -42.42 25.55 -7.07
C ALA A 164 -42.53 26.99 -6.57
N VAL A 165 -41.63 27.87 -7.03
CA VAL A 165 -41.66 29.31 -6.72
C VAL A 165 -42.08 30.08 -7.95
N THR A 166 -43.28 30.64 -7.90
CA THR A 166 -43.82 31.60 -8.86
C THR A 166 -43.08 32.94 -8.78
N LYS A 167 -42.72 33.49 -9.94
CA LYS A 167 -42.46 34.92 -10.18
C LYS A 167 -43.76 35.60 -10.63
N PRO A 168 -43.89 36.94 -10.71
CA PRO A 168 -42.88 38.02 -10.57
C PRO A 168 -43.09 38.84 -9.24
N ASP A 169 -42.32 39.89 -8.87
CA ASP A 169 -42.08 41.15 -9.59
C ASP A 169 -40.78 41.93 -9.21
N LYS A 170 -40.61 43.11 -9.83
CA LYS A 170 -39.58 44.17 -9.62
C LYS A 170 -40.03 45.17 -8.52
N PRO A 171 -39.24 46.22 -8.12
CA PRO A 171 -37.97 46.73 -8.67
C PRO A 171 -36.82 46.89 -7.63
N ALA A 172 -35.67 47.45 -8.07
CA ALA A 172 -34.53 47.85 -7.24
C ALA A 172 -34.55 49.38 -6.94
N PRO A 173 -33.82 49.90 -5.93
CA PRO A 173 -32.46 50.42 -6.26
C PRO A 173 -31.37 50.42 -5.15
N LYS A 174 -30.11 50.46 -5.63
CA LYS A 174 -28.87 51.10 -5.10
C LYS A 174 -28.79 51.58 -3.62
N VAL A 175 -27.74 51.15 -2.89
CA VAL A 175 -26.90 51.99 -1.98
C VAL A 175 -25.41 51.59 -2.13
N LYS A 176 -24.47 52.50 -1.85
CA LYS A 176 -22.99 52.29 -1.90
C LYS A 176 -22.33 52.39 -0.51
N LYS A 177 -21.27 51.62 -0.26
CA LYS A 177 -20.00 51.94 0.48
C LYS A 177 -19.18 50.63 0.57
N ALA A 178 -17.86 50.53 0.33
CA ALA A 178 -16.71 51.43 0.38
C ALA A 178 -16.13 51.68 1.78
N VAL A 179 -15.10 50.90 2.13
CA VAL A 179 -14.12 51.10 3.23
C VAL A 179 -12.72 50.75 2.68
N LYS A 180 -11.65 51.32 3.25
CA LYS A 180 -10.28 51.31 2.70
C LYS A 180 -9.30 50.38 3.46
N LEU A 181 -8.15 50.17 2.80
CA LEU A 181 -6.79 49.92 3.30
C LEU A 181 -6.47 50.51 4.70
N PRO A 182 -5.46 49.98 5.41
CA PRO A 182 -4.11 50.57 5.25
C PRO A 182 -2.95 49.55 5.10
N THR A 183 -1.75 50.10 4.86
CA THR A 183 -0.46 49.41 4.64
C THR A 183 0.59 49.92 5.63
N GLU A 184 1.40 49.01 6.21
CA GLU A 184 2.74 49.24 6.79
C GLU A 184 3.39 47.83 6.80
N GLU A 185 4.48 47.51 6.12
CA GLU A 185 5.82 48.12 6.01
C GLU A 185 6.65 48.05 7.30
N LYS A 186 7.66 47.17 7.30
CA LYS A 186 8.90 47.32 8.06
C LYS A 186 10.07 46.59 7.40
N LYS A 187 11.28 46.99 7.77
CA LYS A 187 12.52 46.86 6.99
C LYS A 187 13.69 46.50 7.93
N ALA A 188 14.71 45.85 7.35
CA ALA A 188 16.02 45.53 7.92
C ALA A 188 16.04 44.40 8.99
N GLU A 189 17.01 43.47 9.02
CA GLU A 189 18.06 43.19 8.01
C GLU A 189 18.21 41.66 7.72
N GLU A 190 19.29 40.88 7.89
CA GLU A 190 20.66 41.05 8.43
C GLU A 190 21.59 39.93 7.87
N LYS A 191 22.85 39.84 8.32
CA LYS A 191 23.83 38.79 7.97
C LYS A 191 24.90 38.66 9.06
N PRO A 192 25.25 37.42 9.45
CA PRO A 192 26.66 37.03 9.24
C PRO A 192 26.93 35.58 8.80
N ALA A 193 28.04 35.45 8.07
CA ALA A 193 29.01 34.36 8.02
C ALA A 193 28.59 32.88 8.28
N ALA A 194 28.63 32.11 7.19
CA ALA A 194 29.40 30.87 7.03
C ALA A 194 29.74 29.99 8.25
N LYS A 195 29.41 28.69 8.13
CA LYS A 195 30.17 27.62 8.78
C LYS A 195 30.64 26.61 7.73
N VAL A 196 31.95 26.62 7.44
CA VAL A 196 32.60 25.65 6.56
C VAL A 196 32.60 24.29 7.24
N ILE A 197 32.15 23.25 6.53
CA ILE A 197 32.28 21.86 6.97
C ILE A 197 33.55 21.30 6.30
N PRO A 198 34.64 21.02 7.04
CA PRO A 198 35.83 20.43 6.47
C PRO A 198 35.57 18.97 6.07
N GLN A 199 35.98 18.58 4.87
CA GLN A 199 35.97 17.18 4.45
C GLN A 199 37.07 16.41 5.20
N PRO A 200 36.79 15.24 5.80
CA PRO A 200 37.84 14.34 6.24
C PRO A 200 38.57 13.78 5.01
N LYS A 201 39.85 14.14 4.88
CA LYS A 201 40.73 13.69 3.79
C LYS A 201 41.05 12.20 3.95
N PRO A 202 40.98 11.37 2.88
CA PRO A 202 41.40 9.97 2.98
C PRO A 202 42.90 9.88 3.25
N ALA A 203 43.29 8.95 4.13
CA ALA A 203 44.69 8.62 4.39
C ALA A 203 45.19 7.59 3.36
N PRO A 204 46.33 7.82 2.69
CA PRO A 204 46.97 6.84 1.81
C PRO A 204 48.08 6.05 2.54
N ALA A 205 48.34 4.84 2.02
CA ALA A 205 49.37 3.87 2.44
C ALA A 205 49.19 3.29 3.86
#